data_AF-A0AAJ1WHV9-F1
#
_entry.id   AF-A0AAJ1WHV9-F1
#
_cell.length_a   1.000
_cell.length_b   1.000
_cell.length_c   1.000
_cell.angle_alpha   90.00
_cell.angle_beta   90.00
_cell.angle_gamma   90.00
#
_symmetry.space_group_name_H-M   'P 1'
#
loop_
_entity.id
_entity.type
_entity.pdbx_description
1 polymer ?
#
loop_
_entity_poly.entity_id
_entity_poly.type
_entity_poly.pdbx_seq_one_letter_code
_entity_poly.pdbx_strand_id
1 'polypeptide(L)'
;MRNCPKCGTSMSENSSICSSCGTSIQGATKEETAASLETQSYKPPTKLNKKIWIPAIIFILLSGTAVSAFFFKKSAKSLYFISEYKSIQQQTEDWNQLYGESIEFQKETLKSPSSTKMELSGNIETGPAGAVSPETEMLQEILKEASISVQADQDPKKKASYYQTSLNIGKESVDAKLFQSEKQLGLQIPALYEKVLYLNLKEYGEFMRMMDPTYNGPEKLNLSQPNSAELLLSEKEKAYLAKRYGDFIDKELKDEHFSLEKNVKYEHKGEEMKLRKVSLQLSSEETKALLLKFLDQLIEDKKMHNMLWSRADKMIQSSMDEKLQVDSATFKEELVKGLKKTKSEIKDMKFPNGFQSDLLIDKKEQIIDRSVKITFNNEVNHVKFDIHTKNIPYDQDKRLKEIKVEAIDDKKDKVGFNITNDIDENKEKRKENLAITCLLEKDGNIDTELKFKIDSKYKGDPSEKHTVDRDFTFSIKDEDSPQISGKVAGKVKQSNDINIEKKYANQSFDIQMNFDDVDELEKINLKLDSKSKLKDVQLPSLEKDQKALNVMKLSDEDIMNIQQEVSINLYELMKKFGLMDPFEEDMNTMETETYSNL
;
A
#
# COMPACT_ATOMS: atom_id res chain seq x y z
N MET A 1 -29.25 -28.37 -30.42
CA MET A 1 -30.11 -28.29 -29.21
C MET A 1 -29.21 -28.07 -27.99
N ARG A 2 -29.59 -27.20 -27.06
CA ARG A 2 -28.82 -26.89 -25.84
C ARG A 2 -29.65 -27.18 -24.59
N ASN A 3 -29.03 -27.61 -23.49
CA ASN A 3 -29.74 -27.83 -22.24
C ASN A 3 -29.67 -26.59 -21.35
N CYS A 4 -30.77 -26.23 -20.69
CA CYS A 4 -30.79 -25.15 -19.71
C CYS A 4 -29.83 -25.49 -18.55
N PRO A 5 -28.88 -24.60 -18.18
CA PRO A 5 -27.91 -24.88 -17.13
C PRO A 5 -28.55 -24.99 -15.73
N LYS A 6 -29.75 -24.41 -15.54
CA LYS A 6 -30.45 -24.44 -14.26
C LYS A 6 -31.33 -25.69 -14.07
N CYS A 7 -32.02 -26.15 -15.11
CA CYS A 7 -33.01 -27.23 -14.99
C CYS A 7 -32.81 -28.42 -15.94
N GLY A 8 -31.80 -28.39 -16.81
CA GLY A 8 -31.45 -29.50 -17.70
C GLY A 8 -32.42 -29.74 -18.88
N THR A 9 -33.49 -28.95 -19.02
CA THR A 9 -34.46 -29.10 -20.12
C THR A 9 -33.81 -28.76 -21.47
N SER A 10 -34.05 -29.60 -22.49
CA SER A 10 -33.50 -29.40 -23.83
C SER A 10 -34.25 -28.32 -24.60
N MET A 11 -33.50 -27.47 -25.29
CA MET A 11 -33.97 -26.23 -25.90
C MET A 11 -33.44 -26.06 -27.32
N SER A 12 -34.18 -25.29 -28.14
CA SER A 12 -33.72 -24.87 -29.46
C SER A 12 -32.52 -23.92 -29.33
N GLU A 13 -31.58 -23.97 -30.28
CA GLU A 13 -30.33 -23.19 -30.21
C GLU A 13 -30.54 -21.67 -30.14
N ASN A 14 -31.69 -21.17 -30.63
CA ASN A 14 -31.99 -19.74 -30.71
C ASN A 14 -32.93 -19.22 -29.61
N SER A 15 -33.28 -20.03 -28.61
CA SER A 15 -34.21 -19.64 -27.54
C SER A 15 -33.51 -18.83 -26.44
N SER A 16 -33.86 -17.55 -26.26
CA SER A 16 -33.23 -16.67 -25.26
C SER A 16 -33.67 -16.93 -23.83
N ILE A 17 -34.81 -17.59 -23.60
CA ILE A 17 -35.38 -17.84 -22.27
C ILE A 17 -35.81 -19.31 -22.15
N CYS A 18 -35.51 -19.95 -21.02
CA CYS A 18 -35.98 -21.28 -20.72
C CYS A 18 -37.50 -21.33 -20.56
N SER A 19 -38.20 -22.01 -21.47
CA SER A 19 -39.66 -22.19 -21.40
C SER A 19 -40.13 -22.96 -20.16
N SER A 20 -39.23 -23.72 -19.53
CA SER A 20 -39.55 -24.54 -18.35
C SER A 20 -39.33 -23.80 -17.02
N CYS A 21 -38.32 -22.92 -16.94
CA CYS A 21 -37.95 -22.27 -15.68
C CYS A 21 -37.69 -20.75 -15.76
N GLY A 22 -37.97 -20.12 -16.90
CA GLY A 22 -37.87 -18.66 -17.10
C GLY A 22 -36.45 -18.08 -17.10
N THR A 23 -35.41 -18.92 -17.02
CA THR A 23 -34.01 -18.44 -16.96
C THR A 23 -33.55 -17.90 -18.32
N SER A 24 -33.11 -16.64 -18.36
CA SER A 24 -32.50 -16.02 -19.55
C SER A 24 -31.11 -16.63 -19.82
N ILE A 25 -30.80 -16.92 -21.09
CA ILE A 25 -29.56 -17.59 -21.53
C ILE A 25 -28.78 -16.69 -22.52
N GLN A 26 -28.98 -15.37 -22.45
CA GLN A 26 -28.19 -14.38 -23.20
C GLN A 26 -27.32 -13.57 -22.23
N GLY A 27 -26.00 -13.69 -22.43
CA GLY A 27 -24.97 -12.72 -22.06
C GLY A 27 -24.93 -12.25 -20.60
N ALA A 28 -23.93 -12.72 -19.86
CA ALA A 28 -23.57 -12.22 -18.54
C ALA A 28 -23.62 -10.68 -18.50
N THR A 29 -24.60 -10.14 -17.78
CA THR A 29 -24.64 -8.73 -17.42
C THR A 29 -23.57 -8.48 -16.35
N LYS A 30 -23.02 -7.26 -16.33
CA LYS A 30 -21.95 -6.83 -15.41
C LYS A 30 -22.25 -7.12 -13.93
N GLU A 31 -23.51 -7.35 -13.56
CA GLU A 31 -23.95 -7.70 -12.21
C GLU A 31 -23.65 -9.17 -11.82
N GLU A 32 -23.64 -10.12 -12.76
CA GLU A 32 -23.20 -11.51 -12.48
C GLU A 32 -21.66 -11.62 -12.36
N THR A 33 -20.92 -10.61 -12.84
CA THR A 33 -19.47 -10.52 -12.62
C THR A 33 -19.15 -10.14 -11.19
N ALA A 34 -20.01 -9.36 -10.52
CA ALA A 34 -19.86 -9.00 -9.11
C ALA A 34 -20.21 -10.16 -8.16
N ALA A 35 -21.29 -10.91 -8.43
CA ALA A 35 -21.69 -12.04 -7.58
C ALA A 35 -20.82 -13.31 -7.75
N SER A 36 -20.17 -13.49 -8.90
CA SER A 36 -19.21 -14.58 -9.10
C SER A 36 -17.81 -14.29 -8.54
N LEU A 37 -17.50 -13.02 -8.21
CA LEU A 37 -16.30 -12.65 -7.46
C LEU A 37 -16.37 -13.05 -5.97
N GLU A 38 -17.57 -13.19 -5.41
CA GLU A 38 -17.74 -13.55 -3.98
C GLU A 38 -17.75 -15.07 -3.70
N THR A 39 -17.86 -15.93 -4.73
CA THR A 39 -17.86 -17.40 -4.56
C THR A 39 -16.73 -18.11 -5.29
N GLN A 40 -15.90 -17.40 -6.07
CA GLN A 40 -14.63 -17.94 -6.50
C GLN A 40 -13.66 -17.95 -5.33
N SER A 41 -13.43 -19.15 -4.77
CA SER A 41 -12.24 -19.39 -3.96
C SER A 41 -11.04 -18.89 -4.75
N TYR A 42 -10.45 -17.78 -4.32
CA TYR A 42 -9.23 -17.23 -4.91
C TYR A 42 -8.17 -18.34 -4.93
N LYS A 43 -8.02 -18.98 -6.10
CA LYS A 43 -6.83 -19.75 -6.42
C LYS A 43 -5.83 -18.68 -6.89
N PRO A 44 -4.81 -18.36 -6.09
CA PRO A 44 -3.81 -17.40 -6.52
C PRO A 44 -3.27 -17.80 -7.89
N PRO A 45 -2.93 -16.83 -8.77
CA PRO A 45 -2.37 -17.11 -10.07
C PRO A 45 -1.23 -18.13 -9.93
N THR A 46 -1.37 -19.19 -10.71
CA THR A 46 -0.48 -20.34 -10.72
C THR A 46 0.96 -19.92 -11.04
N LYS A 47 1.85 -20.20 -10.07
CA LYS A 47 3.32 -20.22 -10.16
C LYS A 47 4.03 -18.88 -10.41
N LEU A 48 3.96 -17.94 -9.45
CA LEU A 48 5.22 -17.27 -9.09
C LEU A 48 6.17 -18.33 -8.53
N ASN A 49 7.37 -18.44 -9.10
CA ASN A 49 8.33 -19.47 -8.77
C ASN A 49 8.63 -19.43 -7.25
N LYS A 50 8.53 -20.58 -6.58
CA LYS A 50 8.68 -20.76 -5.12
C LYS A 50 10.06 -20.37 -4.56
N LYS A 51 10.89 -19.63 -5.32
CA LYS A 51 12.32 -19.41 -5.09
C LYS A 51 12.72 -17.93 -5.00
N ILE A 52 11.75 -17.00 -5.03
CA ILE A 52 11.95 -15.55 -4.80
C ILE A 52 12.47 -15.22 -3.39
N TRP A 53 12.40 -16.17 -2.46
CA TRP A 53 12.83 -15.96 -1.07
C TRP A 53 14.35 -16.00 -0.85
N ILE A 54 15.15 -16.60 -1.74
CA ILE A 54 16.62 -16.68 -1.58
C ILE A 54 17.26 -15.28 -1.56
N PRO A 55 16.95 -14.37 -2.52
CA PRO A 55 17.39 -12.98 -2.45
C PRO A 55 16.95 -12.26 -1.16
N ALA A 56 15.72 -12.50 -0.69
CA ALA A 56 15.20 -11.89 0.53
C ALA A 56 16.01 -12.33 1.77
N ILE A 57 16.37 -13.61 1.87
CA ILE A 57 17.22 -14.13 2.96
C ILE A 57 18.62 -13.50 2.94
N ILE A 58 19.22 -13.38 1.76
CA ILE A 58 20.54 -12.76 1.60
C ILE A 58 20.50 -11.28 2.01
N PHE A 59 19.43 -10.57 1.63
CA PHE A 59 19.24 -9.17 2.02
C PHE A 59 19.12 -9.02 3.55
N ILE A 60 18.36 -9.89 4.21
CA ILE A 60 18.24 -9.91 5.68
C ILE A 60 19.61 -10.16 6.32
N LEU A 61 20.38 -11.13 5.82
CA LEU A 61 21.74 -11.44 6.29
C LEU A 61 22.68 -10.22 6.20
N LEU A 62 22.61 -9.45 5.12
CA LEU A 62 23.46 -8.26 4.94
C LEU A 62 23.06 -7.12 5.90
N SER A 63 21.76 -6.97 6.20
CA SER A 63 21.23 -5.90 7.07
C SER A 63 21.47 -6.09 8.58
N GLY A 64 21.75 -7.31 9.05
CA GLY A 64 21.84 -7.65 10.48
C GLY A 64 23.15 -7.26 11.19
N THR A 65 24.03 -6.49 10.55
CA THR A 65 25.47 -6.39 10.90
C THR A 65 25.85 -5.20 11.77
N ALA A 66 24.88 -4.38 12.20
CA ALA A 66 25.12 -3.10 12.89
C ALA A 66 25.95 -3.17 14.20
N VAL A 67 26.01 -4.32 14.89
CA VAL A 67 26.54 -4.39 16.27
C VAL A 67 27.99 -4.90 16.35
N SER A 68 28.46 -5.69 15.37
CA SER A 68 29.82 -6.28 15.43
C SER A 68 30.94 -5.30 15.04
N ALA A 69 30.61 -4.20 14.37
CA ALA A 69 31.59 -3.23 13.87
C ALA A 69 32.37 -2.47 14.95
N PHE A 70 31.80 -2.32 16.17
CA PHE A 70 32.40 -1.52 17.23
C PHE A 70 33.60 -2.19 17.93
N PHE A 71 33.80 -3.50 17.78
CA PHE A 71 34.82 -4.24 18.53
C PHE A 71 36.14 -4.49 17.78
N PHE A 72 36.22 -4.27 16.46
CA PHE A 72 37.36 -4.76 15.65
C PHE A 72 37.98 -3.72 14.72
N LYS A 73 38.52 -2.62 15.24
CA LYS A 73 39.27 -1.67 14.40
C LYS A 73 40.57 -2.32 13.87
N LYS A 74 40.55 -2.99 12.70
CA LYS A 74 41.65 -3.13 11.69
C LYS A 74 41.53 -4.26 10.63
N SER A 75 40.54 -5.18 10.65
CA SER A 75 40.45 -6.26 9.63
C SER A 75 39.58 -5.90 8.42
N ALA A 76 39.75 -6.62 7.30
CA ALA A 76 38.90 -6.47 6.10
C ALA A 76 37.42 -6.76 6.42
N LYS A 77 37.16 -7.81 7.21
CA LYS A 77 35.85 -8.16 7.75
C LYS A 77 35.21 -7.01 8.53
N SER A 78 35.95 -6.37 9.45
CA SER A 78 35.41 -5.24 10.19
C SER A 78 35.10 -4.04 9.28
N LEU A 79 35.98 -3.75 8.31
CA LEU A 79 35.74 -2.69 7.35
C LEU A 79 34.50 -2.97 6.48
N TYR A 80 34.24 -4.23 6.12
CA TYR A 80 33.00 -4.63 5.44
C TYR A 80 31.76 -4.25 6.28
N PHE A 81 31.68 -4.75 7.52
CA PHE A 81 30.49 -4.54 8.36
C PHE A 81 30.30 -3.10 8.85
N ILE A 82 31.37 -2.37 9.16
CA ILE A 82 31.24 -0.96 9.56
C ILE A 82 30.71 -0.12 8.40
N SER A 83 31.06 -0.47 7.16
CA SER A 83 30.62 0.26 5.97
C SER A 83 29.16 -0.04 5.64
N GLU A 84 28.72 -1.28 5.83
CA GLU A 84 27.30 -1.66 5.77
C GLU A 84 26.48 -0.87 6.80
N TYR A 85 26.93 -0.85 8.06
CA TYR A 85 26.27 -0.10 9.14
C TYR A 85 26.16 1.39 8.83
N LYS A 86 27.27 2.03 8.45
CA LYS A 86 27.30 3.47 8.12
C LYS A 86 26.41 3.81 6.92
N SER A 87 26.32 2.92 5.94
CA SER A 87 25.44 3.11 4.79
C SER A 87 23.96 3.07 5.19
N ILE A 88 23.59 2.15 6.09
CA ILE A 88 22.23 2.09 6.66
C ILE A 88 21.94 3.33 7.52
N GLN A 89 22.91 3.79 8.32
CA GLN A 89 22.76 5.02 9.10
C GLN A 89 22.51 6.23 8.19
N GLN A 90 23.33 6.41 7.15
CA GLN A 90 23.14 7.49 6.19
C GLN A 90 21.77 7.41 5.50
N GLN A 91 21.32 6.22 5.12
CA GLN A 91 19.99 6.04 4.53
C GLN A 91 18.87 6.41 5.52
N THR A 92 19.05 6.07 6.81
CA THR A 92 18.12 6.41 7.88
C THR A 92 18.10 7.92 8.14
N GLU A 93 19.26 8.57 8.13
CA GLU A 93 19.40 10.02 8.25
C GLU A 93 18.72 10.74 7.09
N ASP A 94 19.01 10.35 5.84
CA ASP A 94 18.37 10.90 4.64
C ASP A 94 16.84 10.72 4.69
N TRP A 95 16.35 9.57 5.15
CA TRP A 95 14.93 9.30 5.32
C TRP A 95 14.30 10.19 6.41
N ASN A 96 14.97 10.32 7.55
CA ASN A 96 14.50 11.15 8.66
C ASN A 96 14.52 12.64 8.29
N GLN A 97 15.48 13.10 7.48
CA GLN A 97 15.53 14.48 7.00
C GLN A 97 14.30 14.81 6.14
N LEU A 98 13.83 13.88 5.30
CA LEU A 98 12.69 14.10 4.41
C LEU A 98 11.33 13.82 5.07
N TYR A 99 11.25 12.86 6.00
CA TYR A 99 9.98 12.33 6.50
C TYR A 99 9.87 12.28 8.02
N GLY A 100 10.93 12.64 8.75
CA GLY A 100 11.03 12.47 10.20
C GLY A 100 9.92 13.16 10.98
N GLU A 101 9.63 14.42 10.68
CA GLU A 101 8.56 15.15 11.36
C GLU A 101 7.17 14.59 11.04
N SER A 102 6.90 14.22 9.79
CA SER A 102 5.63 13.58 9.42
C SER A 102 5.43 12.27 10.16
N ILE A 103 6.49 11.44 10.25
CA ILE A 103 6.44 10.18 10.99
C ILE A 103 6.21 10.42 12.48
N GLU A 104 6.90 11.41 13.07
CA GLU A 104 6.76 11.71 14.49
C GLU A 104 5.38 12.33 14.81
N PHE A 105 4.85 13.19 13.94
CA PHE A 105 3.48 13.69 14.05
C PHE A 105 2.46 12.54 14.00
N GLN A 106 2.61 11.60 13.07
CA GLN A 106 1.75 10.41 12.99
C GLN A 106 1.84 9.56 14.27
N LYS A 107 3.05 9.35 14.82
CA LYS A 107 3.19 8.66 16.11
C LYS A 107 2.46 9.38 17.24
N GLU A 108 2.48 10.71 17.26
CA GLU A 108 1.77 11.48 18.27
C GLU A 108 0.24 11.45 18.09
N THR A 109 -0.28 11.43 16.86
CA THR A 109 -1.72 11.22 16.61
C THR A 109 -2.23 9.87 17.13
N LEU A 110 -1.35 8.86 17.21
CA LEU A 110 -1.71 7.54 17.76
C LEU A 110 -1.74 7.51 19.29
N LYS A 111 -1.09 8.47 19.96
CA LYS A 111 -1.00 8.55 21.43
C LYS A 111 -1.93 9.60 22.03
N SER A 112 -2.24 10.64 21.26
CA SER A 112 -2.91 11.85 21.73
C SER A 112 -4.18 12.14 20.95
N PRO A 113 -5.18 12.78 21.57
CA PRO A 113 -6.36 13.27 20.86
C PRO A 113 -5.98 14.16 19.67
N SER A 114 -6.65 13.95 18.54
CA SER A 114 -6.37 14.68 17.30
C SER A 114 -7.61 14.95 16.47
N SER A 115 -7.55 15.99 15.66
CA SER A 115 -8.60 16.44 14.77
C SER A 115 -8.00 16.70 13.41
N THR A 116 -8.50 16.02 12.39
CA THR A 116 -8.04 16.11 11.01
C THR A 116 -9.20 16.50 10.12
N LYS A 117 -8.99 17.51 9.28
CA LYS A 117 -9.91 17.90 8.21
C LYS A 117 -9.24 17.69 6.88
N MET A 118 -9.83 16.88 6.02
CA MET A 118 -9.40 16.62 4.66
C MET A 118 -10.46 17.17 3.70
N GLU A 119 -10.03 17.68 2.56
CA GLU A 119 -10.88 18.14 1.48
C GLU A 119 -10.30 17.62 0.16
N LEU A 120 -11.06 16.78 -0.52
CA LEU A 120 -10.74 16.24 -1.84
C LEU A 120 -11.66 16.91 -2.86
N SER A 121 -11.07 17.51 -3.88
CA SER A 121 -11.79 18.02 -5.04
C SER A 121 -11.08 17.55 -6.30
N GLY A 122 -11.77 17.52 -7.42
CA GLY A 122 -11.17 17.10 -8.66
C GLY A 122 -12.03 17.44 -9.84
N ASN A 123 -11.43 17.43 -11.02
CA ASN A 123 -12.14 17.58 -12.26
C ASN A 123 -11.50 16.70 -13.35
N ILE A 124 -12.26 16.50 -14.41
CA ILE A 124 -11.82 15.82 -15.61
C ILE A 124 -11.90 16.79 -16.78
N GLU A 125 -10.97 16.68 -17.70
CA GLU A 125 -10.95 17.37 -18.98
C GLU A 125 -10.98 16.28 -20.06
N THR A 126 -12.04 16.29 -20.85
CA THR A 126 -12.28 15.38 -21.97
C THR A 126 -11.94 16.07 -23.29
N GLY A 127 -11.83 15.29 -24.37
CA GLY A 127 -11.42 15.76 -25.70
C GLY A 127 -12.33 16.82 -26.33
N PRO A 128 -11.99 17.31 -27.54
CA PRO A 128 -12.68 18.42 -28.17
C PRO A 128 -14.21 18.26 -28.24
N ALA A 129 -14.91 19.36 -27.94
CA ALA A 129 -16.36 19.43 -27.84
C ALA A 129 -17.06 18.82 -29.09
N GLY A 130 -17.99 17.90 -28.85
CA GLY A 130 -18.75 17.17 -29.90
C GLY A 130 -18.35 15.71 -30.11
N ALA A 131 -17.26 15.23 -29.49
CA ALA A 131 -16.88 13.81 -29.47
C ALA A 131 -17.28 13.08 -28.16
N VAL A 132 -17.88 13.81 -27.21
CA VAL A 132 -18.13 13.36 -25.84
C VAL A 132 -19.64 13.18 -25.65
N SER A 133 -20.06 12.13 -24.92
CA SER A 133 -21.47 11.89 -24.67
C SER A 133 -22.08 12.96 -23.73
N PRO A 134 -23.37 13.31 -23.86
CA PRO A 134 -24.03 14.26 -22.96
C PRO A 134 -23.89 13.90 -21.47
N GLU A 135 -23.87 12.60 -21.15
CA GLU A 135 -23.69 12.11 -19.78
C GLU A 135 -22.30 12.46 -19.24
N THR A 136 -21.28 12.44 -20.10
CA THR A 136 -19.90 12.76 -19.71
C THR A 136 -19.71 14.27 -19.53
N GLU A 137 -20.39 15.10 -20.33
CA GLU A 137 -20.43 16.55 -20.13
C GLU A 137 -21.09 16.90 -18.79
N MET A 138 -22.24 16.29 -18.47
CA MET A 138 -22.93 16.47 -17.19
C MET A 138 -22.05 16.03 -16.01
N LEU A 139 -21.38 14.88 -16.10
CA LEU A 139 -20.46 14.42 -15.07
C LEU A 139 -19.30 15.40 -14.86
N GLN A 140 -18.76 15.96 -15.95
CA GLN A 140 -17.70 16.95 -15.88
C GLN A 140 -18.14 18.22 -15.15
N GLU A 141 -19.36 18.71 -15.39
CA GLU A 141 -19.93 19.87 -14.69
C GLU A 141 -20.12 19.59 -13.20
N ILE A 142 -20.68 18.43 -12.84
CA ILE A 142 -20.86 18.04 -11.44
C ILE A 142 -19.51 17.96 -10.73
N LEU A 143 -18.51 17.29 -11.33
CA LEU A 143 -17.20 17.14 -10.71
C LEU A 143 -16.49 18.48 -10.49
N LYS A 144 -16.64 19.44 -11.41
CA LYS A 144 -16.04 20.79 -11.26
C LYS A 144 -16.51 21.51 -9.98
N GLU A 145 -17.72 21.25 -9.52
CA GLU A 145 -18.29 21.86 -8.32
C GLU A 145 -18.33 20.91 -7.12
N ALA A 146 -17.95 19.64 -7.31
CA ALA A 146 -17.99 18.63 -6.28
C ALA A 146 -16.71 18.63 -5.42
N SER A 147 -16.88 18.52 -4.11
CA SER A 147 -15.80 18.21 -3.19
C SER A 147 -16.28 17.26 -2.09
N ILE A 148 -15.37 16.43 -1.60
CA ILE A 148 -15.60 15.55 -0.46
C ILE A 148 -14.76 16.09 0.69
N SER A 149 -15.40 16.52 1.76
CA SER A 149 -14.71 16.90 3.00
C SER A 149 -14.84 15.78 4.03
N VAL A 150 -13.75 15.43 4.69
CA VAL A 150 -13.74 14.44 5.78
C VAL A 150 -13.16 15.11 7.02
N GLN A 151 -13.95 15.19 8.09
CA GLN A 151 -13.46 15.52 9.42
C GLN A 151 -13.35 14.25 10.25
N ALA A 152 -12.17 13.97 10.78
CA ALA A 152 -11.89 12.86 11.68
C ALA A 152 -11.39 13.40 13.02
N ASP A 153 -12.14 13.17 14.08
CA ASP A 153 -11.76 13.47 15.45
C ASP A 153 -11.53 12.15 16.20
N GLN A 154 -10.33 11.96 16.75
CA GLN A 154 -9.91 10.71 17.37
C GLN A 154 -9.41 10.95 18.79
N ASP A 155 -9.81 10.11 19.73
CA ASP A 155 -9.28 10.06 21.09
C ASP A 155 -8.78 8.64 21.39
N PRO A 156 -7.48 8.36 21.15
CA PRO A 156 -6.90 7.03 21.39
C PRO A 156 -7.01 6.57 22.86
N LYS A 157 -7.06 7.51 23.82
CA LYS A 157 -7.16 7.17 25.25
C LYS A 157 -8.56 6.69 25.62
N LYS A 158 -9.59 7.28 25.01
CA LYS A 158 -10.98 6.84 25.14
C LYS A 158 -11.37 5.75 24.15
N LYS A 159 -10.48 5.42 23.20
CA LYS A 159 -10.71 4.47 22.11
C LYS A 159 -12.01 4.78 21.38
N ALA A 160 -12.18 6.04 21.04
CA ALA A 160 -13.37 6.55 20.40
C ALA A 160 -12.99 7.54 19.29
N SER A 161 -13.79 7.51 18.23
CA SER A 161 -13.57 8.32 17.02
C SER A 161 -14.91 8.84 16.51
N TYR A 162 -14.87 10.02 15.91
CA TYR A 162 -15.97 10.64 15.21
C TYR A 162 -15.50 11.01 13.81
N TYR A 163 -16.26 10.62 12.80
CA TYR A 163 -16.01 10.91 11.40
C TYR A 163 -17.22 11.65 10.84
N GLN A 164 -16.98 12.72 10.11
CA GLN A 164 -18.00 13.42 9.33
C GLN A 164 -17.50 13.50 7.89
N THR A 165 -18.22 12.87 6.99
CA THR A 165 -17.99 12.97 5.55
C THR A 165 -19.07 13.87 4.97
N SER A 166 -18.67 14.92 4.28
CA SER A 166 -19.55 15.86 3.61
C SER A 166 -19.31 15.78 2.11
N LEU A 167 -20.34 15.45 1.33
CA LEU A 167 -20.34 15.65 -0.11
C LEU A 167 -20.88 17.06 -0.38
N ASN A 168 -20.04 17.95 -0.88
CA ASN A 168 -20.43 19.30 -1.27
C ASN A 168 -20.59 19.34 -2.79
N ILE A 169 -21.71 19.88 -3.27
CA ILE A 169 -21.95 20.15 -4.69
C ILE A 169 -22.43 21.60 -4.78
N GLY A 170 -21.59 22.48 -5.32
CA GLY A 170 -21.86 23.91 -5.35
C GLY A 170 -21.99 24.50 -3.95
N LYS A 171 -23.19 24.98 -3.57
CA LYS A 171 -23.49 25.54 -2.24
C LYS A 171 -24.13 24.56 -1.27
N GLU A 172 -24.50 23.38 -1.75
CA GLU A 172 -25.23 22.38 -0.98
C GLU A 172 -24.26 21.33 -0.42
N SER A 173 -24.53 20.83 0.79
CA SER A 173 -23.74 19.75 1.39
C SER A 173 -24.62 18.66 1.98
N VAL A 174 -24.20 17.41 1.79
CA VAL A 174 -24.82 16.24 2.43
C VAL A 174 -23.81 15.64 3.39
N ASP A 175 -24.17 15.64 4.66
CA ASP A 175 -23.32 15.11 5.74
C ASP A 175 -23.71 13.67 6.10
N ALA A 176 -22.70 12.82 6.24
CA ALA A 176 -22.78 11.54 6.93
C ALA A 176 -21.83 11.56 8.13
N LYS A 177 -22.37 11.28 9.31
CA LYS A 177 -21.65 11.31 10.59
C LYS A 177 -21.61 9.91 11.18
N LEU A 178 -20.42 9.44 11.47
CA LEU A 178 -20.14 8.14 12.06
C LEU A 178 -19.43 8.33 13.40
N PHE A 179 -19.98 7.75 14.46
CA PHE A 179 -19.35 7.65 15.76
C PHE A 179 -18.98 6.20 16.05
N GLN A 180 -17.78 5.99 16.56
CA GLN A 180 -17.29 4.66 16.91
C GLN A 180 -16.61 4.71 18.28
N SER A 181 -16.85 3.69 19.10
CA SER A 181 -16.15 3.44 20.36
C SER A 181 -16.05 1.93 20.62
N GLU A 182 -15.36 1.52 21.69
CA GLU A 182 -15.37 0.10 22.12
C GLU A 182 -16.75 -0.45 22.48
N LYS A 183 -17.74 0.41 22.71
CA LYS A 183 -19.07 -0.01 23.17
C LYS A 183 -20.14 0.13 22.12
N GLN A 184 -20.01 1.13 21.25
CA GLN A 184 -21.10 1.60 20.41
C GLN A 184 -20.60 2.06 19.04
N LEU A 185 -21.46 1.83 18.04
CA LEU A 185 -21.37 2.41 16.70
C LEU A 185 -22.62 3.24 16.48
N GLY A 186 -22.48 4.48 16.01
CA GLY A 186 -23.59 5.38 15.70
C GLY A 186 -23.45 5.97 14.31
N LEU A 187 -24.54 6.03 13.55
CA LEU A 187 -24.62 6.62 12.23
C LEU A 187 -25.72 7.69 12.22
N GLN A 188 -25.44 8.82 11.57
CA GLN A 188 -26.41 9.88 11.34
C GLN A 188 -26.19 10.46 9.95
N ILE A 189 -27.26 10.52 9.16
CA ILE A 189 -27.27 11.21 7.87
C ILE A 189 -28.39 12.23 7.96
N PRO A 190 -28.13 13.48 8.42
CA PRO A 190 -29.19 14.44 8.74
C PRO A 190 -30.11 14.78 7.57
N ALA A 191 -29.61 14.67 6.34
CA ALA A 191 -30.40 14.85 5.13
C ALA A 191 -31.44 13.74 4.90
N LEU A 192 -31.28 12.57 5.53
CA LEU A 192 -32.20 11.44 5.41
C LEU A 192 -32.97 11.19 6.71
N TYR A 193 -32.32 11.34 7.86
CA TYR A 193 -32.92 11.17 9.18
C TYR A 193 -32.18 12.00 10.23
N GLU A 194 -32.89 12.84 10.98
CA GLU A 194 -32.26 13.81 11.90
C GLU A 194 -31.58 13.13 13.10
N LYS A 195 -32.10 11.99 13.58
CA LYS A 195 -31.61 11.35 14.81
C LYS A 195 -30.43 10.41 14.53
N VAL A 196 -29.60 10.20 15.56
CA VAL A 196 -28.49 9.23 15.48
C VAL A 196 -29.05 7.83 15.71
N LEU A 197 -28.83 6.92 14.76
CA LEU A 197 -29.10 5.50 14.95
C LEU A 197 -27.84 4.84 15.49
N TYR A 198 -27.95 4.11 16.60
CA TYR A 198 -26.79 3.45 17.18
C TYR A 198 -27.04 2.01 17.58
N LEU A 199 -25.95 1.25 17.60
CA LEU A 199 -25.91 -0.15 17.98
C LEU A 199 -24.87 -0.33 19.09
N ASN A 200 -25.24 -1.03 20.16
CA ASN A 200 -24.24 -1.51 21.12
C ASN A 200 -23.51 -2.70 20.49
N LEU A 201 -22.19 -2.66 20.48
CA LEU A 201 -21.38 -3.69 19.84
C LEU A 201 -21.51 -5.08 20.49
N LYS A 202 -22.05 -5.15 21.71
CA LYS A 202 -22.41 -6.40 22.39
C LYS A 202 -23.67 -7.07 21.84
N GLU A 203 -24.52 -6.31 21.14
CA GLU A 203 -25.80 -6.74 20.56
C GLU A 203 -25.67 -7.02 19.06
N TYR A 204 -24.44 -7.00 18.51
CA TYR A 204 -24.19 -7.08 17.07
C TYR A 204 -24.73 -8.37 16.43
N GLY A 205 -24.52 -9.54 17.04
CA GLY A 205 -25.03 -10.81 16.50
C GLY A 205 -26.55 -10.88 16.46
N GLU A 206 -27.22 -10.30 17.45
CA GLU A 206 -28.69 -10.21 17.48
C GLU A 206 -29.20 -9.26 16.39
N PHE A 207 -28.57 -8.09 16.25
CA PHE A 207 -28.85 -7.16 15.16
C PHE A 207 -28.69 -7.82 13.78
N MET A 208 -27.60 -8.55 13.56
CA MET A 208 -27.35 -9.22 12.30
C MET A 208 -28.38 -10.31 12.00
N ARG A 209 -28.84 -11.06 13.02
CA ARG A 209 -29.92 -12.05 12.85
C ARG A 209 -31.29 -11.45 12.55
N MET A 210 -31.52 -10.20 12.93
CA MET A 210 -32.72 -9.45 12.54
C MET A 210 -32.73 -9.14 11.04
N MET A 211 -31.56 -8.79 10.49
CA MET A 211 -31.37 -8.49 9.06
C MET A 211 -31.28 -9.75 8.20
N ASP A 212 -30.59 -10.77 8.70
CA ASP A 212 -30.40 -12.07 8.04
C ASP A 212 -30.57 -13.19 9.08
N PRO A 213 -31.73 -13.88 9.11
CA PRO A 213 -31.97 -14.99 10.03
C PRO A 213 -30.98 -16.16 9.91
N THR A 214 -30.23 -16.25 8.81
CA THR A 214 -29.21 -17.29 8.58
C THR A 214 -27.81 -16.87 9.03
N TYR A 215 -27.66 -15.68 9.61
CA TYR A 215 -26.39 -15.16 10.07
C TYR A 215 -25.75 -16.05 11.13
N ASN A 216 -24.55 -16.56 10.82
CA ASN A 216 -23.70 -17.38 11.69
C ASN A 216 -22.33 -16.73 11.93
N GLY A 217 -22.26 -15.40 11.88
CA GLY A 217 -21.03 -14.65 12.14
C GLY A 217 -20.83 -14.29 13.63
N PRO A 218 -19.90 -13.38 13.95
CA PRO A 218 -19.59 -13.03 15.33
C PRO A 218 -20.77 -12.45 16.09
N GLU A 219 -20.92 -12.87 17.34
CA GLU A 219 -21.96 -12.42 18.28
C GLU A 219 -21.75 -10.98 18.78
N LYS A 220 -20.49 -10.54 18.80
CA LYS A 220 -20.08 -9.22 19.27
C LYS A 220 -19.08 -8.65 18.30
N LEU A 221 -19.13 -7.34 18.09
CA LEU A 221 -18.17 -6.65 17.23
C LEU A 221 -17.08 -6.01 18.09
N ASN A 222 -15.81 -6.29 17.81
CA ASN A 222 -14.69 -5.59 18.45
C ASN A 222 -14.08 -4.62 17.45
N LEU A 223 -14.36 -3.33 17.64
CA LEU A 223 -13.84 -2.26 16.80
C LEU A 223 -12.54 -1.64 17.33
N SER A 224 -11.85 -2.31 18.26
CA SER A 224 -10.56 -1.86 18.77
C SER A 224 -9.50 -1.97 17.68
N GLN A 225 -9.13 -0.84 17.09
CA GLN A 225 -7.96 -0.82 16.22
C GLN A 225 -6.69 -1.06 17.06
N PRO A 226 -5.79 -1.95 16.62
CA PRO A 226 -4.57 -2.20 17.34
C PRO A 226 -3.75 -0.92 17.25
N ASN A 227 -3.26 -0.46 18.39
CA ASN A 227 -2.37 0.69 18.40
C ASN A 227 -1.16 0.35 17.53
N SER A 228 -1.01 1.01 16.39
CA SER A 228 0.03 0.67 15.41
C SER A 228 1.44 0.91 15.97
N ALA A 229 1.58 1.73 17.02
CA ALA A 229 2.84 1.82 17.78
C ALA A 229 3.24 0.49 18.42
N GLU A 230 2.28 -0.38 18.74
CA GLU A 230 2.52 -1.71 19.27
C GLU A 230 2.90 -2.75 18.21
N LEU A 231 2.76 -2.41 16.93
CA LEU A 231 3.23 -3.24 15.81
C LEU A 231 4.74 -3.02 15.55
N LEU A 232 5.32 -1.93 16.03
CA LEU A 232 6.75 -1.63 15.87
C LEU A 232 7.62 -2.49 16.79
N LEU A 233 8.85 -2.79 16.36
CA LEU A 233 9.87 -3.40 17.22
C LEU A 233 10.28 -2.43 18.32
N SER A 234 10.20 -2.89 19.57
CA SER A 234 10.77 -2.19 20.71
C SER A 234 12.30 -2.18 20.65
N GLU A 235 12.93 -1.23 21.32
CA GLU A 235 14.40 -1.16 21.39
C GLU A 235 15.04 -2.42 21.97
N LYS A 236 14.36 -3.10 22.91
CA LYS A 236 14.81 -4.39 23.46
C LYS A 236 14.75 -5.52 22.43
N GLU A 237 13.72 -5.54 21.58
CA GLU A 237 13.61 -6.52 20.49
C GLU A 237 14.65 -6.25 19.41
N LYS A 238 14.82 -4.99 18.99
CA LYS A 238 15.87 -4.58 18.04
C LYS A 238 17.26 -4.99 18.54
N ALA A 239 17.59 -4.66 19.79
CA ALA A 239 18.87 -5.02 20.39
C ALA A 239 19.08 -6.54 20.47
N TYR A 240 18.02 -7.31 20.77
CA TYR A 240 18.09 -8.76 20.76
C TYR A 240 18.39 -9.33 19.36
N LEU A 241 17.63 -8.91 18.34
CA LEU A 241 17.81 -9.37 16.97
C LEU A 241 19.21 -8.99 16.47
N ALA A 242 19.60 -7.73 16.67
CA ALA A 242 20.90 -7.24 16.24
C ALA A 242 22.06 -8.01 16.89
N LYS A 243 21.98 -8.30 18.20
CA LYS A 243 22.99 -9.12 18.87
C LYS A 243 23.00 -10.55 18.35
N ARG A 244 21.84 -11.22 18.34
CA ARG A 244 21.75 -12.65 18.02
C ARG A 244 22.18 -12.96 16.59
N TYR A 245 21.76 -12.15 15.62
CA TYR A 245 22.12 -12.35 14.22
C TYR A 245 23.49 -11.73 13.90
N GLY A 246 23.91 -10.67 14.59
CA GLY A 246 25.28 -10.16 14.52
C GLY A 246 26.30 -11.19 14.97
N ASP A 247 26.08 -11.84 16.12
CA ASP A 247 26.94 -12.91 16.65
C ASP A 247 27.01 -14.12 15.69
N PHE A 248 25.87 -14.47 15.07
CA PHE A 248 25.81 -15.54 14.06
C PHE A 248 26.68 -15.20 12.85
N ILE A 249 26.52 -14.00 12.27
CA ILE A 249 27.28 -13.57 11.10
C ILE A 249 28.76 -13.49 11.43
N ASP A 250 29.13 -12.96 12.59
CA ASP A 250 30.52 -12.87 13.03
C ASP A 250 31.18 -14.25 13.18
N LYS A 251 30.43 -15.23 13.70
CA LYS A 251 30.94 -16.59 13.86
C LYS A 251 31.08 -17.33 12.52
N GLU A 252 30.12 -17.16 11.61
CA GLU A 252 30.05 -17.95 10.39
C GLU A 252 30.87 -17.35 9.23
N LEU A 253 31.04 -16.03 9.20
CA LEU A 253 31.92 -15.35 8.24
C LEU A 253 33.29 -15.08 8.88
N LYS A 254 34.29 -15.86 8.48
CA LYS A 254 35.65 -15.80 9.00
C LYS A 254 36.47 -14.73 8.27
N ASP A 255 37.56 -14.26 8.88
CA ASP A 255 38.44 -13.27 8.25
C ASP A 255 39.02 -13.73 6.89
N GLU A 256 39.23 -15.04 6.71
CA GLU A 256 39.72 -15.63 5.45
C GLU A 256 38.76 -15.46 4.26
N HIS A 257 37.48 -15.20 4.53
CA HIS A 257 36.47 -14.92 3.50
C HIS A 257 36.56 -13.48 2.97
N PHE A 258 37.38 -12.63 3.59
CA PHE A 258 37.48 -11.22 3.25
C PHE A 258 38.87 -10.86 2.71
N SER A 259 38.89 -10.08 1.63
CA SER A 259 40.10 -9.47 1.07
C SER A 259 39.98 -7.96 1.06
N LEU A 260 41.12 -7.26 1.16
CA LEU A 260 41.21 -5.80 1.13
C LEU A 260 42.25 -5.35 0.10
N GLU A 261 41.81 -4.57 -0.87
CA GLU A 261 42.65 -3.86 -1.83
C GLU A 261 42.55 -2.34 -1.55
N LYS A 262 43.69 -1.66 -1.49
CA LYS A 262 43.77 -0.23 -1.16
C LYS A 262 44.10 0.59 -2.39
N ASN A 263 43.59 1.83 -2.42
CA ASN A 263 43.86 2.81 -3.48
C ASN A 263 43.34 2.37 -4.86
N VAL A 264 42.20 1.70 -4.88
CA VAL A 264 41.50 1.39 -6.13
C VAL A 264 41.01 2.71 -6.72
N LYS A 265 41.43 2.98 -7.96
CA LYS A 265 40.97 4.14 -8.72
C LYS A 265 39.54 3.89 -9.18
N TYR A 266 38.66 4.84 -8.89
CA TYR A 266 37.27 4.82 -9.33
C TYR A 266 36.96 6.13 -10.03
N GLU A 267 36.43 6.05 -11.25
CA GLU A 267 36.12 7.23 -12.06
C GLU A 267 34.60 7.33 -12.25
N HIS A 268 34.04 8.51 -11.96
CA HIS A 268 32.64 8.80 -12.24
C HIS A 268 32.50 10.24 -12.74
N LYS A 269 31.83 10.41 -13.90
CA LYS A 269 31.62 11.72 -14.54
C LYS A 269 32.91 12.59 -14.64
N GLY A 270 34.08 11.95 -14.84
CA GLY A 270 35.38 12.61 -14.97
C GLY A 270 36.09 12.95 -13.66
N GLU A 271 35.50 12.62 -12.50
CA GLU A 271 36.15 12.73 -11.19
C GLU A 271 36.81 11.39 -10.79
N GLU A 272 38.09 11.43 -10.38
CA GLU A 272 38.81 10.26 -9.86
C GLU A 272 38.75 10.24 -8.32
N MET A 273 38.23 9.14 -7.76
CA MET A 273 38.25 8.84 -6.34
C MET A 273 39.20 7.68 -6.04
N LYS A 274 39.91 7.77 -4.91
CA LYS A 274 40.70 6.66 -4.37
C LYS A 274 39.91 5.95 -3.29
N LEU A 275 39.48 4.72 -3.59
CA LEU A 275 38.64 3.90 -2.72
C LEU A 275 39.41 2.69 -2.18
N ARG A 276 38.81 2.02 -1.20
CA ARG A 276 39.23 0.72 -0.69
C ARG A 276 38.23 -0.31 -1.20
N LYS A 277 38.69 -1.37 -1.85
CA LYS A 277 37.83 -2.50 -2.22
C LYS A 277 37.90 -3.56 -1.14
N VAL A 278 36.76 -3.91 -0.56
CA VAL A 278 36.63 -5.06 0.34
C VAL A 278 35.76 -6.10 -0.36
N SER A 279 36.29 -7.30 -0.52
CA SER A 279 35.59 -8.40 -1.18
C SER A 279 35.30 -9.50 -0.17
N LEU A 280 34.04 -9.91 -0.06
CA LEU A 280 33.59 -11.12 0.64
C LEU A 280 33.34 -12.21 -0.40
N GLN A 281 34.03 -13.34 -0.26
CA GLN A 281 33.88 -14.48 -1.15
C GLN A 281 33.70 -15.77 -0.35
N LEU A 282 32.64 -16.51 -0.69
CA LEU A 282 32.37 -17.84 -0.16
C LEU A 282 32.37 -18.84 -1.31
N SER A 283 32.92 -20.03 -1.09
CA SER A 283 32.77 -21.16 -2.00
C SER A 283 31.31 -21.63 -2.10
N SER A 284 31.03 -22.54 -3.03
CA SER A 284 29.71 -23.18 -3.17
C SER A 284 29.28 -23.87 -1.86
N GLU A 285 30.21 -24.61 -1.25
CA GLU A 285 30.01 -25.35 -0.01
C GLU A 285 29.77 -24.42 1.17
N GLU A 286 30.58 -23.35 1.30
CA GLU A 286 30.44 -22.36 2.37
C GLU A 286 29.14 -21.56 2.25
N THR A 287 28.76 -21.17 1.03
CA THR A 287 27.49 -20.47 0.77
C THR A 287 26.31 -21.33 1.19
N LYS A 288 26.30 -22.61 0.79
CA LYS A 288 25.28 -23.57 1.17
C LYS A 288 25.24 -23.78 2.68
N ALA A 289 26.40 -23.94 3.31
CA ALA A 289 26.51 -24.13 4.76
C ALA A 289 25.99 -22.90 5.52
N LEU A 290 26.35 -21.69 5.10
CA LEU A 290 25.87 -20.44 5.71
C LEU A 290 24.35 -20.33 5.64
N LEU A 291 23.74 -20.56 4.46
CA LEU A 291 22.28 -20.49 4.29
C LEU A 291 21.56 -21.55 5.14
N LEU A 292 22.06 -22.79 5.16
CA LEU A 292 21.47 -23.86 5.97
C LEU A 292 21.54 -23.55 7.46
N LYS A 293 22.68 -23.03 7.95
CA LYS A 293 22.86 -22.63 9.35
C LYS A 293 22.04 -21.39 9.70
N PHE A 294 21.85 -20.46 8.77
CA PHE A 294 20.98 -19.31 8.99
C PHE A 294 19.52 -19.73 9.13
N LEU A 295 19.06 -20.67 8.30
CA LEU A 295 17.73 -21.26 8.44
C LEU A 295 17.57 -22.00 9.78
N ASP A 296 18.61 -22.70 10.25
CA ASP A 296 18.60 -23.29 11.60
C ASP A 296 18.47 -22.23 12.68
N GLN A 297 19.24 -21.14 12.58
CA GLN A 297 19.15 -20.02 13.50
C GLN A 297 17.74 -19.42 13.55
N LEU A 298 17.06 -19.29 12.39
CA LEU A 298 15.68 -18.85 12.30
C LEU A 298 14.72 -19.87 12.94
N ILE A 299 14.82 -21.15 12.57
CA ILE A 299 13.98 -22.25 13.07
C ILE A 299 14.04 -22.39 14.60
N GLU A 300 15.22 -22.18 15.18
CA GLU A 300 15.45 -22.32 16.62
C GLU A 300 15.08 -21.05 17.41
N ASP A 301 14.88 -19.91 16.76
CA ASP A 301 14.63 -18.63 17.43
C ASP A 301 13.17 -18.46 17.85
N LYS A 302 12.81 -19.16 18.93
CA LYS A 302 11.50 -19.05 19.58
C LYS A 302 11.18 -17.61 20.02
N LYS A 303 12.19 -16.79 20.34
CA LYS A 303 11.95 -15.42 20.78
C LYS A 303 11.54 -14.55 19.61
N MET A 304 12.22 -14.65 18.48
CA MET A 304 11.81 -14.01 17.22
C MET A 304 10.42 -14.49 16.78
N HIS A 305 10.13 -15.79 16.87
CA HIS A 305 8.78 -16.30 16.58
C HIS A 305 7.71 -15.68 17.48
N ASN A 306 7.99 -15.49 18.77
CA ASN A 306 7.10 -14.80 19.70
C ASN A 306 6.93 -13.31 19.33
N MET A 307 7.98 -12.64 18.86
CA MET A 307 7.92 -11.26 18.39
C MET A 307 7.04 -11.13 17.13
N LEU A 308 7.14 -12.07 16.18
CA LEU A 308 6.27 -12.08 15.00
C LEU A 308 4.82 -12.38 15.38
N TRP A 309 4.62 -13.38 16.25
CA TRP A 309 3.29 -13.74 16.75
C TRP A 309 2.61 -12.57 17.47
N SER A 310 3.32 -11.84 18.35
CA SER A 310 2.70 -10.73 19.09
C SER A 310 2.17 -9.61 18.20
N ARG A 311 2.68 -9.49 16.98
CA ARG A 311 2.22 -8.52 15.97
C ARG A 311 1.11 -9.11 15.13
N ALA A 312 1.25 -10.36 14.70
CA ALA A 312 0.21 -11.09 13.99
C ALA A 312 -1.08 -11.19 14.82
N ASP A 313 -0.98 -11.53 16.10
CA ASP A 313 -2.09 -11.63 17.06
C ASP A 313 -2.86 -10.30 17.15
N LYS A 314 -2.15 -9.17 17.24
CA LYS A 314 -2.78 -7.83 17.27
C LYS A 314 -3.51 -7.50 15.98
N MET A 315 -2.97 -7.91 14.83
CA MET A 315 -3.63 -7.74 13.54
C MET A 315 -4.85 -8.66 13.42
N ILE A 316 -4.75 -9.93 13.83
CA ILE A 316 -5.84 -10.90 13.81
C ILE A 316 -6.98 -10.46 14.73
N GLN A 317 -6.68 -10.02 15.96
CA GLN A 317 -7.67 -9.52 16.91
C GLN A 317 -8.42 -8.27 16.42
N SER A 318 -7.84 -7.55 15.47
CA SER A 318 -8.48 -6.41 14.81
C SER A 318 -9.26 -6.76 13.54
N SER A 319 -9.13 -7.99 13.05
CA SER A 319 -9.86 -8.45 11.89
C SER A 319 -11.26 -8.91 12.27
N MET A 320 -12.24 -8.66 11.39
CA MET A 320 -13.62 -9.10 11.56
C MET A 320 -13.86 -10.55 11.13
N ASP A 321 -12.83 -11.23 10.61
CA ASP A 321 -12.94 -12.59 10.07
C ASP A 321 -12.53 -13.63 11.12
N GLU A 322 -13.52 -14.35 11.66
CA GLU A 322 -13.30 -15.45 12.60
C GLU A 322 -12.45 -16.58 12.00
N LYS A 323 -12.39 -16.73 10.66
CA LYS A 323 -11.56 -17.73 10.00
C LYS A 323 -10.07 -17.41 10.05
N LEU A 324 -9.71 -16.17 10.40
CA LEU A 324 -8.32 -15.76 10.62
C LEU A 324 -7.83 -16.03 12.05
N GLN A 325 -8.67 -16.61 12.93
CA GLN A 325 -8.28 -17.01 14.28
C GLN A 325 -7.33 -18.20 14.26
N VAL A 326 -6.07 -17.94 13.91
CA VAL A 326 -4.96 -18.87 14.04
C VAL A 326 -4.39 -18.69 15.44
N ASP A 327 -4.27 -19.76 16.23
CA ASP A 327 -3.64 -19.65 17.54
C ASP A 327 -2.10 -19.58 17.44
N SER A 328 -1.48 -19.17 18.54
CA SER A 328 -0.03 -18.99 18.63
C SER A 328 0.77 -20.24 18.26
N ALA A 329 0.29 -21.42 18.64
CA ALA A 329 0.99 -22.67 18.37
C ALA A 329 0.94 -23.00 16.87
N THR A 330 -0.23 -22.92 16.24
CA THR A 330 -0.40 -23.16 14.81
C THR A 330 0.40 -22.17 13.96
N PHE A 331 0.37 -20.87 14.29
CA PHE A 331 1.17 -19.86 13.56
C PHE A 331 2.66 -20.19 13.59
N LYS A 332 3.20 -20.49 14.79
CA LYS A 332 4.62 -20.81 14.96
C LYS A 332 4.98 -22.13 14.29
N GLU A 333 4.10 -23.11 14.33
CA GLU A 333 4.29 -24.40 13.66
C GLU A 333 4.37 -24.22 12.15
N GLU A 334 3.43 -23.50 11.53
CA GLU A 334 3.44 -23.23 10.09
C GLU A 334 4.65 -22.39 9.66
N LEU A 335 5.06 -21.40 10.47
CA LEU A 335 6.30 -20.65 10.24
C LEU A 335 7.53 -21.59 10.23
N VAL A 336 7.67 -22.43 11.26
CA VAL A 336 8.78 -23.39 11.38
C VAL A 336 8.74 -24.43 10.25
N LYS A 337 7.56 -24.92 9.90
CA LYS A 337 7.35 -25.88 8.80
C LYS A 337 7.73 -25.26 7.45
N GLY A 338 7.36 -24.01 7.23
CA GLY A 338 7.80 -23.21 6.08
C GLY A 338 9.32 -23.14 6.01
N LEU A 339 9.98 -22.72 7.09
CA LEU A 339 11.44 -22.65 7.17
C LEU A 339 12.14 -24.01 6.97
N LYS A 340 11.59 -25.10 7.54
CA LYS A 340 12.12 -26.46 7.35
C LYS A 340 12.01 -26.93 5.91
N LYS A 341 10.89 -26.63 5.25
CA LYS A 341 10.68 -26.94 3.83
C LYS A 341 11.69 -26.18 2.97
N THR A 342 11.80 -24.87 3.17
CA THR A 342 12.80 -23.98 2.58
C THR A 342 14.23 -24.53 2.76
N LYS A 343 14.57 -24.99 3.97
CA LYS A 343 15.86 -25.64 4.27
C LYS A 343 16.05 -26.92 3.48
N SER A 344 15.03 -27.76 3.36
CA SER A 344 15.07 -28.99 2.56
C SER A 344 15.33 -28.69 1.09
N GLU A 345 14.66 -27.67 0.54
CA GLU A 345 14.84 -27.27 -0.86
C GLU A 345 16.27 -26.78 -1.15
N ILE A 346 16.91 -26.06 -0.22
CA ILE A 346 18.33 -25.64 -0.37
C ILE A 346 19.32 -26.82 -0.35
N LYS A 347 18.99 -27.93 0.33
CA LYS A 347 19.91 -29.09 0.39
C LYS A 347 20.19 -29.67 -0.99
N ASP A 348 19.27 -29.54 -1.94
CA ASP A 348 19.43 -30.06 -3.29
C ASP A 348 19.96 -28.99 -4.28
N MET A 349 20.07 -27.74 -3.82
CA MET A 349 20.64 -26.65 -4.62
C MET A 349 22.17 -26.70 -4.66
N LYS A 350 22.71 -26.30 -5.81
CA LYS A 350 24.12 -25.99 -6.01
C LYS A 350 24.28 -24.48 -6.14
N PHE A 351 25.41 -23.96 -5.68
CA PHE A 351 25.74 -22.53 -5.78
C PHE A 351 27.02 -22.35 -6.60
N PRO A 352 26.97 -22.51 -7.93
CA PRO A 352 28.15 -22.31 -8.77
C PRO A 352 28.80 -20.97 -8.48
N ASN A 353 30.13 -20.93 -8.34
CA ASN A 353 30.92 -19.74 -7.98
C ASN A 353 30.64 -19.15 -6.57
N GLY A 354 29.76 -19.77 -5.80
CA GLY A 354 29.39 -19.37 -4.44
C GLY A 354 28.76 -17.98 -4.34
N PHE A 355 29.00 -17.30 -3.22
CA PHE A 355 28.55 -15.95 -2.95
C PHE A 355 29.71 -14.98 -3.06
N GLN A 356 29.50 -13.86 -3.78
CA GLN A 356 30.49 -12.82 -3.96
C GLN A 356 29.88 -11.46 -3.65
N SER A 357 30.56 -10.65 -2.85
CA SER A 357 30.17 -9.27 -2.54
C SER A 357 31.39 -8.37 -2.53
N ASP A 358 31.42 -7.41 -3.44
CA ASP A 358 32.45 -6.39 -3.55
C ASP A 358 31.90 -5.04 -3.08
N LEU A 359 32.58 -4.41 -2.13
CA LEU A 359 32.30 -3.06 -1.65
C LEU A 359 33.44 -2.12 -2.01
N LEU A 360 33.15 -1.03 -2.72
CA LEU A 360 34.06 0.11 -2.87
C LEU A 360 33.73 1.15 -1.82
N ILE A 361 34.69 1.41 -0.93
CA ILE A 361 34.50 2.15 0.31
C ILE A 361 35.38 3.41 0.30
N ASP A 362 34.80 4.55 0.65
CA ASP A 362 35.50 5.83 0.73
C ASP A 362 36.33 5.98 2.02
N LYS A 363 36.86 7.17 2.29
CA LYS A 363 37.61 7.45 3.53
C LYS A 363 36.72 7.57 4.77
N LYS A 364 35.43 7.90 4.62
CA LYS A 364 34.45 7.97 5.71
C LYS A 364 33.88 6.60 6.08
N GLU A 365 34.31 5.55 5.38
CA GLU A 365 33.80 4.18 5.54
C GLU A 365 32.34 4.08 5.07
N GLN A 366 31.98 4.82 4.02
CA GLN A 366 30.69 4.71 3.32
C GLN A 366 30.88 3.88 2.06
N ILE A 367 29.87 3.07 1.73
CA ILE A 367 29.85 2.30 0.50
C ILE A 367 29.48 3.24 -0.65
N ILE A 368 30.37 3.34 -1.64
CA ILE A 368 30.20 4.13 -2.87
C ILE A 368 29.61 3.27 -3.98
N ASP A 369 30.06 2.02 -4.07
CA ASP A 369 29.59 1.03 -5.05
C ASP A 369 29.60 -0.36 -4.38
N ARG A 370 28.53 -1.12 -4.60
CA ARG A 370 28.35 -2.50 -4.13
C ARG A 370 28.01 -3.35 -5.34
N SER A 371 28.61 -4.53 -5.40
CA SER A 371 28.25 -5.58 -6.34
C SER A 371 28.10 -6.90 -5.59
N VAL A 372 26.89 -7.44 -5.50
CA VAL A 372 26.61 -8.77 -4.96
C VAL A 372 26.23 -9.69 -6.10
N LYS A 373 26.88 -10.85 -6.18
CA LYS A 373 26.64 -11.87 -7.20
C LYS A 373 26.41 -13.21 -6.54
N ILE A 374 25.36 -13.90 -6.96
CA ILE A 374 25.11 -15.28 -6.59
C ILE A 374 24.50 -16.03 -7.77
N THR A 375 25.00 -17.23 -8.00
CA THR A 375 24.44 -18.14 -8.99
C THR A 375 23.94 -19.36 -8.25
N PHE A 376 22.74 -19.82 -8.57
CA PHE A 376 22.25 -21.09 -8.07
C PHE A 376 21.67 -21.94 -9.19
N ASN A 377 21.87 -23.24 -9.03
CA ASN A 377 21.51 -24.26 -10.00
C ASN A 377 20.74 -25.37 -9.28
N ASN A 378 19.66 -25.85 -9.92
CA ASN A 378 18.99 -27.11 -9.62
C ASN A 378 18.73 -27.87 -10.93
N GLU A 379 18.28 -29.12 -10.86
CA GLU A 379 18.06 -30.00 -12.03
C GLU A 379 17.26 -29.38 -13.18
N VAL A 380 16.46 -28.34 -12.92
CA VAL A 380 15.55 -27.73 -13.90
C VAL A 380 15.96 -26.33 -14.32
N ASN A 381 16.74 -25.58 -13.52
CA ASN A 381 17.08 -24.18 -13.83
C ASN A 381 18.40 -23.75 -13.20
N HIS A 382 19.20 -22.99 -13.96
CA HIS A 382 20.28 -22.16 -13.44
C HIS A 382 19.95 -20.68 -13.60
N VAL A 383 20.08 -19.93 -12.49
CA VAL A 383 19.77 -18.50 -12.42
C VAL A 383 20.92 -17.75 -11.75
N LYS A 384 21.36 -16.69 -12.39
CA LYS A 384 22.35 -15.73 -11.89
C LYS A 384 21.65 -14.47 -11.41
N PHE A 385 21.91 -14.08 -10.17
CA PHE A 385 21.47 -12.83 -9.59
C PHE A 385 22.66 -11.88 -9.44
N ASP A 386 22.53 -10.68 -10.00
CA ASP A 386 23.46 -9.58 -9.85
C ASP A 386 22.72 -8.39 -9.20
N ILE A 387 23.21 -7.94 -8.04
CA ILE A 387 22.67 -6.79 -7.32
C ILE A 387 23.76 -5.74 -7.23
N HIS A 388 23.50 -4.56 -7.78
CA HIS A 388 24.38 -3.41 -7.73
C HIS A 388 23.72 -2.28 -6.96
N THR A 389 24.44 -1.64 -6.04
CA THR A 389 23.97 -0.40 -5.42
C THR A 389 25.07 0.64 -5.43
N LYS A 390 24.73 1.88 -5.76
CA LYS A 390 25.68 3.00 -5.80
C LYS A 390 25.19 4.16 -4.96
N ASN A 391 26.14 4.88 -4.39
CA ASN A 391 25.94 6.11 -3.65
C ASN A 391 27.17 7.01 -3.87
N ILE A 392 27.23 7.61 -5.05
CA ILE A 392 28.43 8.27 -5.58
C ILE A 392 28.28 9.78 -5.40
N PRO A 393 29.05 10.42 -4.51
CA PRO A 393 29.18 11.88 -4.52
C PRO A 393 29.95 12.30 -5.78
N TYR A 394 29.51 13.37 -6.43
CA TYR A 394 30.17 13.96 -7.59
C TYR A 394 29.74 15.42 -7.67
N ASP A 395 30.61 16.34 -8.12
CA ASP A 395 30.44 17.77 -7.86
C ASP A 395 30.28 18.04 -6.33
N GLN A 396 30.55 19.24 -5.83
CA GLN A 396 30.58 19.48 -4.36
C GLN A 396 29.25 19.14 -3.64
N ASP A 397 28.13 19.24 -4.35
CA ASP A 397 26.77 19.19 -3.79
C ASP A 397 25.84 18.18 -4.51
N LYS A 398 26.39 17.26 -5.32
CA LYS A 398 25.57 16.26 -6.02
C LYS A 398 25.93 14.82 -5.68
N ARG A 399 24.97 13.94 -5.91
CA ARG A 399 25.08 12.52 -5.56
C ARG A 399 24.19 11.66 -6.44
N LEU A 400 24.77 10.65 -7.05
CA LEU A 400 24.04 9.61 -7.77
C LEU A 400 23.77 8.43 -6.83
N LYS A 401 22.50 8.06 -6.69
CA LYS A 401 22.09 6.80 -6.08
C LYS A 401 21.58 5.84 -7.15
N GLU A 402 21.95 4.58 -7.05
CA GLU A 402 21.47 3.52 -7.96
C GLU A 402 21.18 2.25 -7.17
N ILE A 403 20.11 1.54 -7.52
CA ILE A 403 19.83 0.16 -7.12
C ILE A 403 19.46 -0.60 -8.38
N LYS A 404 20.27 -1.56 -8.78
CA LYS A 404 20.05 -2.38 -9.95
C LYS A 404 20.07 -3.86 -9.56
N VAL A 405 19.03 -4.58 -9.92
CA VAL A 405 18.89 -6.02 -9.69
C VAL A 405 18.62 -6.69 -11.02
N GLU A 406 19.42 -7.70 -11.36
CA GLU A 406 19.24 -8.48 -12.58
C GLU A 406 19.22 -9.97 -12.22
N ALA A 407 18.22 -10.69 -12.73
CA ALA A 407 18.15 -12.14 -12.71
C ALA A 407 18.23 -12.65 -14.15
N ILE A 408 19.19 -13.51 -14.45
CA ILE A 408 19.45 -14.04 -15.79
C ILE A 408 19.44 -15.56 -15.72
N ASP A 409 18.70 -16.21 -16.61
CA ASP A 409 18.64 -17.67 -16.71
C ASP A 409 19.56 -18.25 -17.80
N ASP A 410 19.53 -19.57 -18.00
CA ASP A 410 20.35 -20.27 -19.01
C ASP A 410 20.02 -19.91 -20.46
N LYS A 411 18.77 -19.52 -20.72
CA LYS A 411 18.32 -19.06 -22.04
C LYS A 411 18.70 -17.61 -22.31
N LYS A 412 19.32 -16.95 -21.32
CA LYS A 412 19.60 -15.52 -21.28
C LYS A 412 18.33 -14.67 -21.19
N ASP A 413 17.22 -15.27 -20.77
CA ASP A 413 16.05 -14.49 -20.38
C ASP A 413 16.42 -13.70 -19.14
N LYS A 414 16.03 -12.42 -19.12
CA LYS A 414 16.48 -11.47 -18.12
C LYS A 414 15.31 -10.73 -17.51
N VAL A 415 15.28 -10.72 -16.18
CA VAL A 415 14.43 -9.83 -15.38
C VAL A 415 15.33 -8.78 -14.76
N GLY A 416 15.12 -7.51 -15.14
CA GLY A 416 15.86 -6.36 -14.64
C GLY A 416 14.97 -5.43 -13.84
N PHE A 417 15.52 -4.90 -12.75
CA PHE A 417 14.95 -3.80 -11.98
C PHE A 417 16.04 -2.77 -11.74
N ASN A 418 15.78 -1.50 -12.04
CA ASN A 418 16.74 -0.42 -11.84
C ASN A 418 16.03 0.79 -11.25
N ILE A 419 16.60 1.36 -10.18
CA ILE A 419 16.23 2.64 -9.61
C ILE A 419 17.47 3.52 -9.67
N THR A 420 17.40 4.68 -10.31
CA THR A 420 18.43 5.71 -10.24
C THR A 420 17.84 6.99 -9.67
N ASN A 421 18.53 7.65 -8.76
CA ASN A 421 18.15 8.98 -8.27
C ASN A 421 19.38 9.89 -8.32
N ASP A 422 19.34 10.89 -9.19
CA ASP A 422 20.38 11.92 -9.26
C ASP A 422 19.95 13.13 -8.42
N ILE A 423 20.69 13.39 -7.34
CA ILE A 423 20.35 14.37 -6.31
C ILE A 423 21.32 15.54 -6.41
N ASP A 424 20.80 16.76 -6.46
CA ASP A 424 21.53 18.03 -6.38
C ASP A 424 20.98 18.80 -5.17
N GLU A 425 21.77 18.90 -4.10
CA GLU A 425 21.35 19.40 -2.80
C GLU A 425 22.30 20.49 -2.30
N ASN A 426 21.80 21.72 -2.22
CA ASN A 426 22.44 22.81 -1.49
C ASN A 426 21.57 23.22 -0.30
N LYS A 427 22.10 24.09 0.57
CA LYS A 427 21.47 24.47 1.85
C LYS A 427 20.01 24.94 1.77
N GLU A 428 19.53 25.43 0.63
CA GLU A 428 18.17 25.98 0.49
C GLU A 428 17.30 25.25 -0.54
N LYS A 429 17.90 24.44 -1.41
CA LYS A 429 17.22 23.80 -2.54
C LYS A 429 17.75 22.39 -2.75
N ARG A 430 16.81 21.48 -2.98
CA ARG A 430 17.10 20.10 -3.38
C ARG A 430 16.37 19.81 -4.67
N LYS A 431 17.07 19.20 -5.63
CA LYS A 431 16.51 18.64 -6.86
C LYS A 431 16.81 17.16 -6.90
N GLU A 432 15.84 16.37 -7.30
CA GLU A 432 15.98 14.92 -7.42
C GLU A 432 15.41 14.49 -8.77
N ASN A 433 16.17 13.70 -9.53
CA ASN A 433 15.69 13.08 -10.76
C ASN A 433 15.69 11.57 -10.55
N LEU A 434 14.55 11.03 -10.16
CA LEU A 434 14.34 9.60 -9.90
C LEU A 434 13.83 8.92 -11.16
N ALA A 435 14.43 7.80 -11.54
CA ALA A 435 13.95 6.94 -12.60
C ALA A 435 13.91 5.49 -12.10
N ILE A 436 12.81 4.80 -12.37
CA ILE A 436 12.61 3.38 -12.10
C ILE A 436 12.39 2.69 -13.46
N THR A 437 13.02 1.55 -13.65
CA THR A 437 12.85 0.73 -14.85
C THR A 437 12.72 -0.73 -14.44
N CYS A 438 11.65 -1.39 -14.85
CA CYS A 438 11.50 -2.83 -14.81
C CYS A 438 11.55 -3.37 -16.24
N LEU A 439 12.31 -4.43 -16.45
CA LEU A 439 12.54 -5.01 -17.76
C LEU A 439 12.34 -6.52 -17.70
N LEU A 440 11.57 -7.05 -18.64
CA LEU A 440 11.53 -8.46 -18.98
C LEU A 440 12.06 -8.61 -20.41
N GLU A 441 13.13 -9.37 -20.56
CA GLU A 441 13.77 -9.66 -21.84
C GLU A 441 13.71 -11.17 -22.08
N LYS A 442 13.21 -11.59 -23.25
CA LYS A 442 13.14 -13.00 -23.67
C LYS A 442 13.86 -13.15 -25.00
N ASP A 443 14.74 -14.16 -25.11
CA ASP A 443 15.51 -14.43 -26.34
C ASP A 443 16.29 -13.21 -26.89
N GLY A 444 16.67 -12.26 -26.02
CA GLY A 444 17.38 -11.03 -26.40
C GLY A 444 16.50 -9.86 -26.84
N ASN A 445 15.17 -10.00 -26.84
CA ASN A 445 14.21 -8.94 -27.15
C ASN A 445 13.48 -8.47 -25.89
N ILE A 446 13.13 -7.19 -25.84
CA ILE A 446 12.38 -6.59 -24.73
C ILE A 446 10.90 -6.96 -24.87
N ASP A 447 10.46 -7.90 -24.05
CA ASP A 447 9.08 -8.40 -24.00
C ASP A 447 8.16 -7.41 -23.26
N THR A 448 8.61 -6.96 -22.08
CA THR A 448 7.90 -5.96 -21.28
C THR A 448 8.87 -4.95 -20.69
N GLU A 449 8.53 -3.66 -20.77
CA GLU A 449 9.28 -2.56 -20.15
C GLU A 449 8.33 -1.62 -19.39
N LEU A 450 8.60 -1.42 -18.10
CA LEU A 450 7.96 -0.41 -17.27
C LEU A 450 8.98 0.68 -16.97
N LYS A 451 8.66 1.93 -17.28
CA LYS A 451 9.49 3.10 -16.97
C LYS A 451 8.68 4.10 -16.16
N PHE A 452 9.24 4.52 -15.05
CA PHE A 452 8.73 5.64 -14.27
C PHE A 452 9.85 6.66 -14.10
N LYS A 453 9.56 7.94 -14.29
CA LYS A 453 10.47 9.05 -14.03
C LYS A 453 9.75 10.11 -13.23
N ILE A 454 10.44 10.72 -12.28
CA ILE A 454 9.95 11.85 -11.51
C ILE A 454 11.07 12.82 -11.20
N ASP A 455 10.88 14.06 -11.63
CA ASP A 455 11.77 15.17 -11.36
C ASP A 455 11.15 16.03 -10.25
N SER A 456 11.80 16.07 -9.09
CA SER A 456 11.31 16.76 -7.89
C SER A 456 12.16 17.98 -7.58
N LYS A 457 11.52 19.12 -7.29
CA LYS A 457 12.16 20.39 -6.90
C LYS A 457 11.62 20.83 -5.55
N TYR A 458 12.44 20.70 -4.52
CA TYR A 458 12.12 21.09 -3.15
C TYR A 458 12.48 22.56 -2.93
N LYS A 459 11.60 23.29 -2.25
CA LYS A 459 11.80 24.68 -1.80
C LYS A 459 11.43 24.79 -0.32
N GLY A 460 12.33 25.34 0.50
CA GLY A 460 12.17 25.39 1.95
C GLY A 460 12.86 24.22 2.64
N ASP A 461 12.65 24.08 3.95
CA ASP A 461 13.25 23.01 4.75
C ASP A 461 12.46 21.71 4.56
N PRO A 462 13.07 20.65 3.99
CA PRO A 462 12.41 19.37 3.80
C PRO A 462 11.88 18.73 5.10
N SER A 463 12.42 19.07 6.28
CA SER A 463 11.94 18.47 7.53
C SER A 463 10.70 19.17 8.10
N GLU A 464 10.57 20.48 7.93
CA GLU A 464 9.49 21.27 8.52
C GLU A 464 8.48 21.76 7.46
N LYS A 465 8.80 22.91 6.84
CA LYS A 465 7.94 23.63 5.91
C LYS A 465 8.59 23.70 4.55
N HIS A 466 7.99 23.02 3.59
CA HIS A 466 8.48 23.01 2.22
C HIS A 466 7.36 22.83 1.21
N THR A 467 7.69 23.17 -0.02
CA THR A 467 6.91 22.83 -1.20
C THR A 467 7.76 21.93 -2.11
N VAL A 468 7.11 20.98 -2.77
CA VAL A 468 7.74 20.11 -3.75
C VAL A 468 6.94 20.19 -5.05
N ASP A 469 7.58 20.70 -6.09
CA ASP A 469 7.06 20.62 -7.45
C ASP A 469 7.61 19.35 -8.09
N ARG A 470 6.75 18.43 -8.53
CA ARG A 470 7.13 17.20 -9.21
C ARG A 470 6.55 17.14 -10.61
N ASP A 471 7.38 16.78 -11.58
CA ASP A 471 6.95 16.40 -12.92
C ASP A 471 7.20 14.89 -13.06
N PHE A 472 6.19 14.10 -13.43
CA PHE A 472 6.33 12.64 -13.55
C PHE A 472 5.92 12.12 -14.92
N THR A 473 6.46 10.95 -15.27
CA THR A 473 6.07 10.19 -16.45
C THR A 473 6.11 8.70 -16.12
N PHE A 474 5.05 7.99 -16.44
CA PHE A 474 4.94 6.54 -16.40
C PHE A 474 4.69 6.04 -17.82
N SER A 475 5.40 5.00 -18.23
CA SER A 475 5.13 4.32 -19.50
C SER A 475 5.30 2.83 -19.36
N ILE A 476 4.37 2.09 -19.95
CA ILE A 476 4.41 0.63 -20.08
C ILE A 476 4.47 0.30 -21.57
N LYS A 477 5.35 -0.63 -21.92
CA LYS A 477 5.45 -1.25 -23.24
C LYS A 477 5.39 -2.76 -23.06
N ASP A 478 4.49 -3.42 -23.75
CA ASP A 478 4.31 -4.86 -23.69
C ASP A 478 4.04 -5.38 -25.11
N GLU A 479 4.92 -6.25 -25.61
CA GLU A 479 4.81 -6.80 -26.97
C GLU A 479 3.63 -7.78 -27.11
N ASP A 480 3.33 -8.56 -26.06
CA ASP A 480 2.26 -9.56 -26.05
C ASP A 480 0.88 -8.92 -25.82
N SER A 481 0.84 -7.71 -25.24
CA SER A 481 -0.39 -6.96 -24.98
C SER A 481 -0.26 -5.47 -25.33
N PRO A 482 -0.30 -5.11 -26.63
CA PRO A 482 -0.24 -3.72 -27.07
C PRO A 482 -1.32 -2.82 -26.44
N GLN A 483 -2.49 -3.39 -26.11
CA GLN A 483 -3.61 -2.69 -25.48
C GLN A 483 -3.35 -2.18 -24.06
N ILE A 484 -2.35 -2.73 -23.34
CA ILE A 484 -1.94 -2.21 -22.03
C ILE A 484 -0.75 -1.26 -22.16
N SER A 485 -0.16 -1.13 -23.34
CA SER A 485 0.91 -0.16 -23.58
C SER A 485 0.35 1.24 -23.58
N GLY A 486 1.06 2.18 -22.95
CA GLY A 486 0.57 3.53 -22.79
C GLY A 486 1.51 4.40 -21.99
N LYS A 487 1.23 5.70 -21.99
CA LYS A 487 2.02 6.70 -21.28
C LYS A 487 1.12 7.67 -20.54
N VAL A 488 1.45 7.89 -19.27
CA VAL A 488 0.80 8.88 -18.41
C VAL A 488 1.87 9.85 -17.93
N ALA A 489 1.61 11.14 -18.07
CA ALA A 489 2.52 12.18 -17.61
C ALA A 489 1.77 13.22 -16.81
N GLY A 490 2.40 13.80 -15.81
CA GLY A 490 1.68 14.68 -14.90
C GLY A 490 2.56 15.53 -14.02
N LYS A 491 1.90 16.34 -13.20
CA LYS A 491 2.52 17.23 -12.22
C LYS A 491 1.92 17.01 -10.86
N VAL A 492 2.74 17.06 -9.81
CA VAL A 492 2.28 17.06 -8.42
C VAL A 492 2.93 18.24 -7.71
N LYS A 493 2.11 19.18 -7.24
CA LYS A 493 2.55 20.20 -6.30
C LYS A 493 2.15 19.77 -4.91
N GLN A 494 3.15 19.56 -4.06
CA GLN A 494 2.96 19.24 -2.66
C GLN A 494 3.36 20.45 -1.80
N SER A 495 2.57 20.78 -0.78
CA SER A 495 2.98 21.67 0.30
C SER A 495 2.86 20.90 1.61
N ASN A 496 3.90 20.99 2.44
CA ASN A 496 3.90 20.46 3.80
C ASN A 496 4.28 21.59 4.76
N ASP A 497 3.55 21.69 5.87
CA ASP A 497 3.85 22.59 6.99
C ASP A 497 3.53 21.81 8.27
N ILE A 498 4.54 21.20 8.85
CA ILE A 498 4.44 20.36 10.05
C ILE A 498 5.16 21.08 11.18
N ASN A 499 4.57 21.07 12.37
CA ASN A 499 5.22 21.57 13.56
C ASN A 499 4.72 20.81 14.78
N ILE A 500 5.59 19.95 15.32
CA ILE A 500 5.26 19.07 16.45
C ILE A 500 5.06 19.87 17.74
N GLU A 501 5.90 20.89 17.98
CA GLU A 501 5.81 21.74 19.18
C GLU A 501 4.49 22.52 19.23
N LYS A 502 4.07 23.07 18.09
CA LYS A 502 2.80 23.76 17.88
C LYS A 502 1.64 22.81 17.59
N LYS A 503 1.88 21.50 17.58
CA LYS A 503 0.86 20.45 17.52
C LYS A 503 -0.02 20.49 16.27
N TYR A 504 0.55 20.78 15.10
CA TYR A 504 -0.21 20.75 13.84
C TYR A 504 0.58 20.14 12.68
N ALA A 505 -0.16 19.69 11.67
CA ALA A 505 0.36 19.29 10.37
C ALA A 505 -0.63 19.72 9.29
N ASN A 506 -0.18 20.52 8.32
CA ASN A 506 -0.97 20.88 7.15
C ASN A 506 -0.27 20.31 5.90
N GLN A 507 -1.04 19.68 5.04
CA GLN A 507 -0.55 19.08 3.80
C GLN A 507 -1.51 19.45 2.67
N SER A 508 -0.98 19.78 1.51
CA SER A 508 -1.79 19.96 0.31
C SER A 508 -1.13 19.27 -0.88
N PHE A 509 -1.92 18.64 -1.72
CA PHE A 509 -1.51 18.02 -2.97
C PHE A 509 -2.38 18.55 -4.09
N ASP A 510 -1.77 19.00 -5.18
CA ASP A 510 -2.41 19.37 -6.43
C ASP A 510 -1.78 18.50 -7.52
N ILE A 511 -2.55 17.53 -8.00
CA ILE A 511 -2.14 16.44 -8.88
C ILE A 511 -2.81 16.66 -10.23
N GLN A 512 -2.02 16.83 -11.27
CA GLN A 512 -2.46 16.86 -12.65
C GLN A 512 -1.93 15.60 -13.34
N MET A 513 -2.80 14.85 -14.02
CA MET A 513 -2.45 13.69 -14.82
C MET A 513 -2.95 13.91 -16.24
N ASN A 514 -2.09 13.64 -17.22
CA ASN A 514 -2.43 13.69 -18.64
C ASN A 514 -2.18 12.29 -19.22
N PHE A 515 -3.12 11.82 -20.03
CA PHE A 515 -3.10 10.49 -20.62
C PHE A 515 -2.82 10.63 -22.11
N ASP A 516 -1.77 9.94 -22.58
CA ASP A 516 -1.54 9.80 -24.01
C ASP A 516 -2.42 8.63 -24.51
N ASP A 517 -3.06 8.77 -25.67
CA ASP A 517 -3.80 7.71 -26.38
C ASP A 517 -5.05 7.12 -25.68
N VAL A 518 -5.73 7.90 -24.84
CA VAL A 518 -7.07 7.56 -24.31
C VAL A 518 -8.10 8.47 -24.98
N ASP A 519 -8.91 7.92 -25.89
CA ASP A 519 -9.79 8.67 -26.81
C ASP A 519 -10.74 9.66 -26.12
N GLU A 520 -11.12 9.42 -24.86
CA GLU A 520 -12.15 10.19 -24.15
C GLU A 520 -11.62 11.03 -22.97
N LEU A 521 -10.42 10.73 -22.45
CA LEU A 521 -9.90 11.33 -21.21
C LEU A 521 -8.51 11.94 -21.46
N GLU A 522 -8.46 13.27 -21.57
CA GLU A 522 -7.18 13.96 -21.79
C GLU A 522 -6.46 14.22 -20.47
N LYS A 523 -7.19 14.68 -19.45
CA LYS A 523 -6.58 15.14 -18.20
C LYS A 523 -7.49 14.99 -16.99
N ILE A 524 -6.86 14.65 -15.86
CA ILE A 524 -7.48 14.61 -14.53
C ILE A 524 -6.73 15.61 -13.65
N ASN A 525 -7.44 16.49 -12.95
CA ASN A 525 -6.87 17.24 -11.84
C ASN A 525 -7.51 16.79 -10.52
N LEU A 526 -6.70 16.57 -9.49
CA LEU A 526 -7.12 16.22 -8.14
C LEU A 526 -6.42 17.13 -7.15
N LYS A 527 -7.17 17.72 -6.23
CA LYS A 527 -6.65 18.53 -5.15
C LYS A 527 -7.06 17.93 -3.81
N LEU A 528 -6.09 17.69 -2.95
CA LEU A 528 -6.27 17.19 -1.60
C LEU A 528 -5.65 18.17 -0.61
N ASP A 529 -6.46 18.79 0.23
CA ASP A 529 -6.01 19.60 1.36
C ASP A 529 -6.26 18.84 2.66
N SER A 530 -5.29 18.83 3.57
CA SER A 530 -5.37 18.18 4.87
C SER A 530 -4.84 19.10 5.97
N LYS A 531 -5.59 19.23 7.06
CA LYS A 531 -5.23 20.02 8.24
C LYS A 531 -5.47 19.20 9.50
N SER A 532 -4.39 18.82 10.17
CA SER A 532 -4.41 18.04 11.40
C SER A 532 -3.91 18.86 12.59
N LYS A 533 -4.53 18.65 13.75
CA LYS A 533 -4.12 19.27 15.03
C LYS A 533 -4.18 18.24 16.16
N LEU A 534 -3.17 18.23 17.04
CA LEU A 534 -3.22 17.49 18.29
C LEU A 534 -3.89 18.37 19.35
N LYS A 535 -5.16 18.10 19.63
CA LYS A 535 -6.00 18.85 20.57
C LYS A 535 -7.04 17.92 21.17
N ASP A 536 -7.55 18.28 22.34
CA ASP A 536 -8.71 17.60 22.89
C ASP A 536 -9.89 17.70 21.91
N VAL A 537 -10.59 16.58 21.75
CA VAL A 537 -11.76 16.47 20.89
C VAL A 537 -13.01 16.25 21.71
N GLN A 538 -14.09 16.90 21.30
CA GLN A 538 -15.42 16.68 21.86
C GLN A 538 -16.07 15.56 21.06
N LEU A 539 -16.23 14.41 21.68
CA LEU A 539 -16.89 13.25 21.08
C LEU A 539 -18.34 13.18 21.57
N PRO A 540 -19.31 12.83 20.70
CA PRO A 540 -20.71 12.71 21.10
C PRO A 540 -20.89 11.57 22.12
N SER A 541 -21.87 11.71 23.01
CA SER A 541 -22.24 10.70 24.02
C SER A 541 -23.63 10.17 23.73
N LEU A 542 -23.69 9.01 23.07
CA LEU A 542 -24.96 8.46 22.55
C LEU A 542 -25.95 8.05 23.65
N GLU A 543 -25.48 7.52 24.80
CA GLU A 543 -26.37 7.09 25.89
C GLU A 543 -27.08 8.23 26.62
N LYS A 544 -26.56 9.46 26.51
CA LYS A 544 -27.10 10.64 27.22
C LYS A 544 -27.84 11.60 26.28
N ASP A 545 -27.81 11.33 24.99
CA ASP A 545 -28.43 12.17 23.98
C ASP A 545 -29.86 11.70 23.71
N GLN A 546 -30.85 12.56 23.98
CA GLN A 546 -32.26 12.28 23.69
C GLN A 546 -32.53 12.16 22.17
N LYS A 547 -31.58 12.57 21.32
CA LYS A 547 -31.64 12.42 19.85
C LYS A 547 -30.94 11.16 19.34
N ALA A 548 -30.53 10.22 20.19
CA ALA A 548 -29.95 8.95 19.79
C ALA A 548 -30.93 7.78 20.04
N LEU A 549 -31.13 6.92 19.03
CA LEU A 549 -32.01 5.76 19.09
C LEU A 549 -31.21 4.47 18.97
N ASN A 550 -31.39 3.55 19.94
CA ASN A 550 -30.82 2.21 19.83
C ASN A 550 -31.64 1.41 18.83
N VAL A 551 -31.02 0.95 17.74
CA VAL A 551 -31.68 0.16 16.70
C VAL A 551 -32.31 -1.13 17.24
N MET A 552 -31.77 -1.70 18.32
CA MET A 552 -32.31 -2.90 18.98
C MET A 552 -33.58 -2.66 19.80
N LYS A 553 -33.94 -1.40 20.04
CA LYS A 553 -35.11 -1.01 20.85
C LYS A 553 -36.23 -0.40 20.02
N LEU A 554 -36.05 -0.30 18.70
CA LEU A 554 -37.07 0.20 17.79
C LEU A 554 -38.16 -0.87 17.63
N SER A 555 -39.42 -0.45 17.68
CA SER A 555 -40.53 -1.29 17.28
C SER A 555 -40.63 -1.39 15.76
N ASP A 556 -41.38 -2.37 15.25
CA ASP A 556 -41.64 -2.48 13.81
C ASP A 556 -42.29 -1.21 13.25
N GLU A 557 -43.16 -0.56 14.04
CA GLU A 557 -43.78 0.72 13.69
C GLU A 557 -42.75 1.86 13.59
N ASP A 558 -41.80 1.93 14.54
CA ASP A 558 -40.70 2.90 14.47
C ASP A 558 -39.84 2.69 13.22
N ILE A 559 -39.52 1.43 12.89
CA ILE A 559 -38.74 1.09 11.70
C ILE A 559 -39.47 1.50 10.42
N MET A 560 -40.76 1.20 10.31
CA MET A 560 -41.58 1.60 9.16
C MET A 560 -41.64 3.13 9.01
N ASN A 561 -41.82 3.86 10.11
CA ASN A 561 -41.82 5.32 10.10
C ASN A 561 -40.48 5.90 9.65
N ILE A 562 -39.36 5.34 10.15
CA ILE A 562 -38.01 5.76 9.74
C ILE A 562 -37.80 5.46 8.25
N GLN A 563 -38.19 4.28 7.76
CA GLN A 563 -38.06 3.92 6.35
C GLN A 563 -38.85 4.86 5.44
N GLN A 564 -40.06 5.24 5.84
CA GLN A 564 -40.87 6.18 5.09
C GLN A 564 -40.23 7.58 5.07
N GLU A 565 -39.79 8.09 6.22
CA GLU A 565 -39.13 9.39 6.33
C GLU A 565 -37.84 9.43 5.48
N VAL A 566 -37.00 8.40 5.58
CA VAL A 566 -35.79 8.26 4.77
C VAL A 566 -36.11 8.21 3.28
N SER A 567 -37.16 7.50 2.87
CA SER A 567 -37.56 7.40 1.46
C SER A 567 -38.01 8.74 0.89
N ILE A 568 -38.81 9.50 1.65
CA ILE A 568 -39.27 10.84 1.26
C ILE A 568 -38.07 11.79 1.17
N ASN A 569 -37.22 11.82 2.19
CA ASN A 569 -36.06 12.71 2.23
C ASN A 569 -35.03 12.36 1.15
N LEU A 570 -34.85 11.08 0.82
CA LEU A 570 -34.01 10.64 -0.28
C LEU A 570 -34.56 11.11 -1.63
N TYR A 571 -35.88 11.00 -1.84
CA TYR A 571 -36.53 11.51 -3.05
C TYR A 571 -36.35 13.03 -3.19
N GLU A 572 -36.56 13.79 -2.12
CA GLU A 572 -36.33 15.25 -2.10
C GLU A 572 -34.86 15.59 -2.38
N LEU A 573 -33.93 14.81 -1.83
CA LEU A 573 -32.50 14.98 -2.07
C LEU A 573 -32.13 14.73 -3.53
N MET A 574 -32.64 13.65 -4.13
CA MET A 574 -32.42 13.32 -5.54
C MET A 574 -33.00 14.39 -6.46
N LYS A 575 -34.21 14.90 -6.16
CA LYS A 575 -34.83 16.02 -6.88
C LYS A 575 -33.98 17.29 -6.77
N LYS A 576 -33.48 17.60 -5.56
CA LYS A 576 -32.65 18.78 -5.30
C LYS A 576 -31.33 18.78 -6.08
N PHE A 577 -30.74 17.60 -6.29
CA PHE A 577 -29.52 17.45 -7.09
C PHE A 577 -29.76 17.19 -8.58
N GLY A 578 -31.02 17.23 -9.05
CA GLY A 578 -31.34 17.00 -10.47
C GLY A 578 -31.04 15.58 -10.95
N LEU A 579 -30.98 14.60 -10.04
CA LEU A 579 -30.71 13.19 -10.34
C LEU A 579 -31.99 12.41 -10.72
N MET A 580 -33.15 13.06 -10.64
CA MET A 580 -34.42 12.54 -11.13
C MET A 580 -34.94 13.43 -12.25
N ASP A 581 -35.41 12.80 -13.31
CA ASP A 581 -35.98 13.47 -14.47
C ASP A 581 -37.31 14.15 -14.06
N PRO A 582 -37.55 15.43 -14.42
CA PRO A 582 -38.83 16.09 -14.14
C PRO A 582 -40.05 15.46 -14.87
N PHE A 583 -39.84 14.46 -15.74
CA PHE A 583 -40.87 13.88 -16.59
C PHE A 583 -41.92 13.00 -15.89
N GLU A 584 -41.79 12.67 -14.60
CA GLU A 584 -42.85 11.98 -13.86
C GLU A 584 -43.92 12.91 -13.28
N GLU A 585 -43.70 14.23 -13.21
CA GLU A 585 -44.73 15.16 -12.72
C GLU A 585 -45.88 15.39 -13.73
N ASP A 586 -45.65 15.14 -15.03
CA ASP A 586 -46.67 15.35 -16.09
C ASP A 586 -47.62 14.16 -16.31
N MET A 587 -47.35 12.97 -15.75
CA MET A 587 -48.30 11.85 -15.86
C MET A 587 -49.48 11.94 -14.89
N ASN A 588 -49.35 12.67 -13.77
CA ASN A 588 -50.45 12.87 -12.82
C ASN A 588 -51.37 14.05 -13.19
N THR A 589 -50.99 14.91 -14.14
CA THR A 589 -51.84 16.01 -14.63
C THR A 589 -52.64 15.61 -15.88
N MET A 590 -52.22 14.60 -16.65
CA MET A 590 -52.96 14.13 -17.83
C MET A 590 -54.23 13.29 -17.52
N GLU A 591 -54.40 12.75 -16.31
CA GLU A 591 -55.61 11.97 -15.96
C GLU A 591 -56.82 12.82 -15.54
N THR A 592 -56.70 14.14 -15.40
CA THR A 592 -57.83 15.00 -14.97
C THR A 592 -58.51 15.81 -16.08
N GLU A 593 -57.98 15.83 -17.31
CA GLU A 593 -58.60 16.59 -18.42
C GLU A 593 -59.42 15.76 -19.43
N THR A 594 -59.45 14.42 -19.33
CA THR A 594 -60.14 13.56 -20.32
C THR A 594 -61.51 12.98 -19.91
N TYR A 595 -62.06 13.32 -18.74
CA TYR A 595 -63.37 12.82 -18.29
C TYR A 595 -64.48 13.89 -18.16
N SER A 596 -64.39 15.03 -18.84
CA SER A 596 -65.45 16.05 -18.86
C SER A 596 -66.20 16.22 -20.19
N ASN A 597 -65.97 15.36 -21.18
CA ASN A 597 -66.79 15.30 -22.39
C ASN A 597 -67.05 13.85 -22.80
N LEU A 598 -68.09 13.23 -22.25
CA LEU A 598 -68.89 12.18 -22.87
C LEU A 598 -70.25 12.07 -22.18
#